data_AF-A0A8X7VVI2-F1
#
_entry.id   AF-A0A8X7VVI2-F1
#
_cell.length_a   1.000
_cell.length_b   1.000
_cell.length_c   1.000
_cell.angle_alpha   90.00
_cell.angle_beta   90.00
_cell.angle_gamma   90.00
#
_symmetry.space_group_name_H-M   'P 1'
#
loop_
_entity.id
_entity.type
_entity.pdbx_description
1 polymer ?
#
loop_
_entity_poly.entity_id
_entity_poly.type
_entity_poly.pdbx_seq_one_letter_code
_entity_poly.pdbx_strand_id
1 'polypeptide(L)'
;MAFRHGCITTSFRHPLLLLFFCFLSPASFSDAYIPSTLDGPFTPVTVQLDTTLRGKADDLPDTDPRVLRRNTGLEPKLLTPGFDALTDVLISWITGEFLIPTNVKSLDQTSIDSIVQYGTSSDSLTHTATGYSLGIVHHVRITGLKPSTVYYYRCADPSRNATSDIYHFKTTATMDMAQEPRHEQSSGRSDLHCETT
;
A
#
# COMPACT_ATOMS: atom_id res chain seq x y z
N MET A 1 39.02 28.44 -92.68
CA MET A 1 37.56 28.65 -92.72
C MET A 1 37.09 28.71 -91.27
N ALA A 2 36.55 29.84 -90.85
CA ALA A 2 36.32 30.19 -89.44
C ALA A 2 35.03 29.59 -88.87
N PHE A 3 35.03 29.17 -87.60
CA PHE A 3 33.87 29.25 -86.72
C PHE A 3 34.36 29.42 -85.26
N ARG A 4 34.00 30.55 -84.65
CA ARG A 4 34.04 30.78 -83.20
C ARG A 4 32.80 30.14 -82.56
N HIS A 5 32.88 29.81 -81.26
CA HIS A 5 31.88 29.83 -80.18
C HIS A 5 32.44 28.89 -79.10
N GLY A 6 32.82 29.32 -77.90
CA GLY A 6 31.98 29.90 -76.85
C GLY A 6 32.23 29.05 -75.59
N CYS A 7 33.05 29.55 -74.67
CA CYS A 7 33.35 28.88 -73.41
C CYS A 7 32.14 29.03 -72.48
N ILE A 8 31.46 27.93 -72.15
CA ILE A 8 30.41 27.90 -71.13
C ILE A 8 31.00 27.30 -69.87
N THR A 9 31.27 28.16 -68.89
CA THR A 9 31.50 27.80 -67.50
C THR A 9 30.17 27.40 -66.86
N THR A 10 30.02 26.16 -66.38
CA THR A 10 28.94 25.78 -65.46
C THR A 10 29.55 25.36 -64.12
N SER A 11 29.34 26.21 -63.12
CA SER A 11 29.72 25.95 -61.73
C SER A 11 28.81 24.87 -61.13
N PHE A 12 29.41 23.79 -60.64
CA PHE A 12 28.72 22.75 -59.88
C PHE A 12 28.34 23.32 -58.49
N ARG A 13 27.06 23.65 -58.29
CA ARG A 13 26.54 24.35 -57.10
C ARG A 13 25.45 23.56 -56.36
N HIS A 14 25.65 22.29 -56.01
CA HIS A 14 24.64 21.59 -55.19
C HIS A 14 25.20 20.59 -54.16
N PRO A 15 25.97 21.01 -53.14
CA PRO A 15 26.18 20.18 -51.94
C PRO A 15 25.00 20.27 -50.95
N LEU A 16 24.03 21.19 -51.17
CA LEU A 16 22.93 21.44 -50.24
C LEU A 16 21.76 20.45 -50.35
N LEU A 17 21.64 19.71 -51.46
CA LEU A 17 20.50 18.79 -51.67
C LEU A 17 20.62 17.48 -50.87
N LEU A 18 21.83 17.07 -50.49
CA LEU A 18 22.07 15.86 -49.70
C LEU A 18 21.86 16.06 -48.19
N LEU A 19 21.90 17.31 -47.70
CA LEU A 19 21.59 17.62 -46.29
C LEU A 19 20.09 17.71 -46.00
N PHE A 20 19.23 17.74 -47.02
CA PHE A 20 17.78 17.86 -46.83
C PHE A 20 17.11 16.49 -46.58
N PHE A 21 17.72 15.39 -47.01
CA PHE A 21 17.13 14.05 -46.87
C PHE A 21 17.35 13.38 -45.51
N CYS A 22 18.25 13.91 -44.66
CA CYS A 22 18.49 13.34 -43.32
C CYS A 22 17.52 13.83 -42.24
N PHE A 23 16.65 14.81 -42.53
CA PHE A 23 15.69 15.36 -41.54
C PHE A 23 14.28 14.81 -41.65
N LEU A 24 13.99 13.94 -42.63
CA LEU A 24 12.68 13.28 -42.79
C LEU A 24 12.70 11.80 -42.39
N SER A 25 13.45 11.43 -41.35
CA SER A 25 13.07 10.24 -40.59
C SER A 25 12.00 10.68 -39.61
N PRO A 26 10.71 10.34 -39.81
CA PRO A 26 9.77 10.48 -38.72
C PRO A 26 10.30 9.60 -37.59
N ALA A 27 10.69 10.22 -36.48
CA ALA A 27 10.87 9.48 -35.25
C ALA A 27 9.51 8.84 -34.98
N SER A 28 9.41 7.53 -35.15
CA SER A 28 8.24 6.78 -34.71
C SER A 28 8.23 6.86 -33.19
N PHE A 29 7.55 7.87 -32.66
CA PHE A 29 7.11 7.85 -31.27
C PHE A 29 6.12 6.71 -31.18
N SER A 30 6.55 5.56 -30.68
CA SER A 30 5.62 4.61 -30.08
C SER A 30 5.06 5.33 -28.87
N ASP A 31 3.87 5.91 -29.03
CA ASP A 31 3.10 6.40 -27.89
C ASP A 31 2.92 5.18 -26.97
N ALA A 32 3.59 5.21 -25.81
CA ALA A 32 3.62 4.08 -24.89
C ALA A 32 2.26 4.01 -24.19
N TYR A 33 1.26 3.52 -24.92
CA TYR A 33 -0.09 3.38 -24.44
C TYR A 33 -0.12 2.31 -23.33
N ILE A 34 -0.36 2.75 -22.09
CA ILE A 34 -0.57 1.87 -20.95
C ILE A 34 -2.07 1.54 -20.90
N PRO A 35 -2.47 0.28 -21.15
CA PRO A 35 -3.87 -0.09 -21.15
C PRO A 35 -4.50 0.05 -19.76
N SER A 36 -5.78 0.44 -19.72
CA SER A 36 -6.59 0.56 -18.51
C SER A 36 -7.83 -0.31 -18.59
N THR A 37 -8.43 -0.64 -17.45
CA THR A 37 -9.66 -1.46 -17.43
C THR A 37 -10.84 -0.81 -18.18
N LEU A 38 -10.77 0.49 -18.48
CA LEU A 38 -11.74 1.18 -19.35
C LEU A 38 -11.68 0.68 -20.81
N ASP A 39 -10.54 0.13 -21.23
CA ASP A 39 -10.32 -0.39 -22.59
C ASP A 39 -10.99 -1.74 -22.82
N GLY A 40 -11.62 -2.29 -21.78
CA GLY A 40 -12.34 -3.55 -21.81
C GLY A 40 -11.48 -4.76 -21.44
N PRO A 41 -11.97 -5.98 -21.72
CA PRO A 41 -11.25 -7.18 -21.38
C PRO A 41 -9.98 -7.32 -22.23
N PHE A 42 -8.86 -7.56 -21.57
CA PHE A 42 -7.60 -7.82 -22.25
C PHE A 42 -7.50 -9.26 -22.73
N THR A 43 -6.78 -9.46 -23.83
CA THR A 43 -6.40 -10.81 -24.24
C THR A 43 -5.61 -11.48 -23.12
N PRO A 44 -5.96 -12.71 -22.69
CA PRO A 44 -5.21 -13.41 -21.66
C PRO A 44 -3.74 -13.57 -22.05
N VAL A 45 -2.84 -13.16 -21.15
CA VAL A 45 -1.39 -13.35 -21.32
C VAL A 45 -0.92 -14.33 -20.25
N THR A 46 -0.24 -15.39 -20.69
CA THR A 46 0.47 -16.31 -19.79
C THR A 46 1.95 -15.99 -19.85
N VAL A 47 2.53 -15.59 -18.72
CA VAL A 47 3.98 -15.44 -18.58
C VAL A 47 4.59 -16.83 -18.50
N GLN A 48 5.56 -17.12 -19.38
CA GLN A 48 6.26 -18.40 -19.37
C GLN A 48 6.97 -18.61 -18.04
N LEU A 49 6.94 -19.85 -17.54
CA LEU A 49 7.67 -20.21 -16.34
C LEU A 49 9.17 -20.02 -16.60
N ASP A 50 9.81 -19.15 -15.82
CA ASP A 50 11.26 -19.05 -15.83
C ASP A 50 11.84 -20.31 -15.18
N THR A 51 12.37 -21.21 -16.01
CA THR A 51 12.96 -22.48 -15.58
C THR A 51 14.28 -22.32 -14.84
N THR A 52 14.84 -21.10 -14.78
CA THR A 52 16.03 -20.78 -13.97
C THR A 52 15.68 -20.37 -12.54
N LEU A 53 14.39 -20.15 -12.23
CA LEU A 53 13.92 -19.89 -10.87
C LEU A 53 14.36 -21.02 -9.94
N ARG A 54 15.09 -20.64 -8.89
CA ARG A 54 15.69 -21.59 -7.96
C ARG A 54 14.62 -22.26 -7.12
N GLY A 55 14.48 -23.57 -7.29
CA GLY A 55 14.03 -24.54 -6.29
C GLY A 55 12.91 -24.10 -5.34
N LYS A 56 13.05 -24.44 -4.07
CA LYS A 56 12.13 -24.02 -3.00
C LYS A 56 12.65 -22.73 -2.37
N ALA A 57 11.75 -21.90 -1.85
CA ALA A 57 12.13 -20.79 -0.99
C ALA A 57 12.78 -21.34 0.29
N ASP A 58 13.88 -20.72 0.70
CA ASP A 58 14.54 -21.00 1.97
C ASP A 58 13.90 -20.17 3.08
N ASP A 59 13.58 -20.82 4.20
CA ASP A 59 13.05 -20.13 5.39
C ASP A 59 14.13 -19.25 6.03
N LEU A 60 13.72 -18.11 6.60
CA LEU A 60 14.62 -17.29 7.40
C LEU A 60 15.09 -18.08 8.62
N PRO A 61 16.40 -18.15 8.91
CA PRO A 61 16.89 -18.88 10.06
C PRO A 61 16.46 -18.18 11.35
N ASP A 62 16.33 -18.95 12.44
CA ASP A 62 16.05 -18.44 13.79
C ASP A 62 17.14 -17.50 14.34
N THR A 63 18.31 -17.51 13.70
CA THR A 63 19.43 -16.59 13.96
C THR A 63 19.35 -15.27 13.18
N ASP A 64 18.38 -15.10 12.27
CA ASP A 64 18.19 -13.84 11.53
C ASP A 64 17.85 -12.70 12.52
N PRO A 65 18.58 -11.57 12.52
CA PRO A 65 18.33 -10.45 13.44
C PRO A 65 16.90 -9.89 13.44
N ARG A 66 16.13 -10.13 12.37
CA ARG A 66 14.73 -9.71 12.25
C ARG A 66 13.76 -10.64 12.95
N VAL A 67 14.13 -11.90 13.18
CA VAL A 67 13.32 -12.88 13.91
C VAL A 67 13.76 -13.03 15.36
N LEU A 68 14.99 -12.59 15.67
CA LEU A 68 15.47 -12.50 17.03
C LEU A 68 14.64 -11.53 17.87
N ARG A 69 14.42 -11.90 19.12
CA ARG A 69 13.82 -11.01 20.12
C ARG A 69 14.80 -9.89 20.43
N ARG A 70 14.41 -8.65 20.10
CA ARG A 70 15.26 -7.48 20.37
C ARG A 70 15.18 -7.03 21.82
N ASN A 71 14.00 -7.11 22.46
CA ASN A 71 13.76 -6.54 23.79
C ASN A 71 12.98 -7.47 24.73
N THR A 72 13.22 -7.36 26.04
CA THR A 72 12.43 -8.02 27.11
C THR A 72 11.12 -7.29 27.44
N GLY A 73 10.85 -6.15 26.78
CA GLY A 73 9.68 -5.29 26.98
C GLY A 73 8.42 -5.72 26.22
N LEU A 74 7.34 -4.97 26.42
CA LEU A 74 6.05 -5.16 25.77
C LEU A 74 6.07 -4.61 24.35
N GLU A 75 6.66 -5.30 23.39
CA GLU A 75 6.63 -4.84 22.00
C GLU A 75 5.26 -5.14 21.36
N PRO A 76 4.52 -4.11 20.90
CA PRO A 76 3.32 -4.31 20.09
C PRO A 76 3.69 -5.05 18.81
N LYS A 77 3.15 -6.25 18.65
CA LYS A 77 3.55 -7.15 17.56
C LYS A 77 2.58 -7.10 16.38
N LEU A 78 1.35 -6.63 16.61
CA LEU A 78 0.33 -6.60 15.57
C LEU A 78 -0.67 -5.46 15.79
N LEU A 79 -0.84 -4.64 14.75
CA LEU A 79 -1.92 -3.69 14.58
C LEU A 79 -2.84 -4.23 13.48
N THR A 80 -4.07 -4.57 13.80
CA THR A 80 -5.09 -4.91 12.79
C THR A 80 -6.19 -3.87 12.78
N PRO A 81 -6.71 -3.48 11.59
CA PRO A 81 -7.93 -2.68 11.51
C PRO A 81 -9.06 -3.38 12.28
N GLY A 82 -9.87 -2.62 13.01
CA GLY A 82 -11.09 -3.14 13.62
C GLY A 82 -12.18 -3.45 12.58
N PHE A 83 -13.34 -3.92 13.07
CA PHE A 83 -14.50 -4.22 12.22
C PHE A 83 -15.00 -3.00 11.42
N ASP A 84 -14.91 -1.80 12.00
CA ASP A 84 -15.00 -0.53 11.28
C ASP A 84 -13.59 0.06 11.11
N ALA A 85 -12.93 -0.29 10.00
CA ALA A 85 -11.54 0.08 9.72
C ALA A 85 -11.29 1.60 9.62
N LEU A 86 -12.35 2.42 9.65
CA LEU A 86 -12.25 3.89 9.64
C LEU A 86 -12.04 4.47 11.05
N THR A 87 -12.54 3.79 12.09
CA THR A 87 -12.62 4.36 13.44
C THR A 87 -12.07 3.44 14.53
N ASP A 88 -11.69 2.20 14.19
CA ASP A 88 -11.27 1.19 15.15
C ASP A 88 -9.91 0.56 14.82
N VAL A 89 -9.13 0.27 15.86
CA VAL A 89 -7.89 -0.53 15.75
C VAL A 89 -7.84 -1.58 16.86
N LEU A 90 -7.33 -2.76 16.53
CA LEU A 90 -6.97 -3.78 17.49
C LEU A 90 -5.45 -3.79 17.66
N ILE A 91 -5.00 -3.54 18.89
CA ILE A 91 -3.59 -3.59 19.27
C ILE A 91 -3.33 -4.88 20.03
N SER A 92 -2.34 -5.64 19.55
CA SER A 92 -1.97 -6.91 20.16
C SER A 92 -0.47 -6.99 20.45
N TRP A 93 -0.13 -7.56 21.60
CA TRP A 93 1.25 -7.76 22.03
C TRP A 93 1.38 -9.05 22.84
N ILE A 94 2.62 -9.46 23.09
CA ILE A 94 2.95 -10.63 23.89
C ILE A 94 3.82 -10.21 25.08
N THR A 95 3.52 -10.71 26.28
CA THR A 95 4.33 -10.54 27.50
C THR A 95 5.25 -11.74 27.74
N GLY A 96 6.44 -11.52 28.31
CA GLY A 96 7.31 -12.61 28.74
C GLY A 96 7.92 -13.44 27.61
N GLU A 97 8.60 -14.55 27.96
CA GLU A 97 9.28 -15.47 27.02
C GLU A 97 8.33 -16.53 26.48
N PHE A 98 8.42 -16.82 25.18
CA PHE A 98 7.73 -17.99 24.62
C PHE A 98 8.49 -19.24 25.06
N LEU A 99 7.89 -20.01 25.96
CA LEU A 99 8.42 -21.32 26.33
C LEU A 99 8.04 -22.31 25.22
N ILE A 100 9.00 -22.66 24.35
CA ILE A 100 8.86 -23.83 23.47
C ILE A 100 8.96 -25.06 24.39
N PRO A 101 7.88 -25.79 24.70
CA PRO A 101 7.94 -26.74 25.79
C PRO A 101 8.33 -28.12 25.27
N THR A 102 9.32 -28.74 25.90
CA THR A 102 9.37 -30.22 26.00
C THR A 102 8.49 -30.73 27.16
N ASN A 103 7.96 -29.84 28.02
CA ASN A 103 6.92 -30.13 29.02
C ASN A 103 6.21 -28.83 29.45
N VAL A 104 4.95 -28.63 29.03
CA VAL A 104 4.20 -27.39 29.32
C VAL A 104 3.57 -27.49 30.71
N LYS A 105 3.94 -26.59 31.63
CA LYS A 105 3.04 -26.21 32.72
C LYS A 105 2.01 -25.26 32.11
N SER A 106 0.72 -25.60 32.20
CA SER A 106 -0.37 -24.75 31.71
C SER A 106 -0.17 -23.32 32.23
N LEU A 107 -0.14 -22.33 31.33
CA LEU A 107 -0.17 -20.94 31.72
C LEU A 107 -1.49 -20.70 32.48
N ASP A 108 -1.40 -20.10 33.66
CA ASP A 108 -2.58 -19.74 34.45
C ASP A 108 -3.45 -18.81 33.60
N GLN A 109 -4.72 -19.19 33.45
CA GLN A 109 -5.66 -18.57 32.51
C GLN A 109 -6.43 -17.44 33.19
N THR A 110 -5.80 -16.79 34.17
CA THR A 110 -6.34 -15.63 34.86
C THR A 110 -6.32 -14.45 33.88
N SER A 111 -7.50 -13.90 33.60
CA SER A 111 -7.65 -12.70 32.77
C SER A 111 -6.95 -11.54 33.47
N ILE A 112 -5.80 -11.13 32.94
CA ILE A 112 -5.07 -9.95 33.37
C ILE A 112 -5.56 -8.76 32.54
N ASP A 113 -5.77 -7.61 33.20
CA ASP A 113 -6.10 -6.36 32.54
C ASP A 113 -5.03 -6.01 31.51
N SER A 114 -5.42 -5.91 30.24
CA SER A 114 -4.55 -5.46 29.16
C SER A 114 -4.87 -4.01 28.85
N ILE A 115 -3.88 -3.11 28.97
CA ILE A 115 -4.14 -1.68 28.88
C ILE A 115 -3.38 -1.07 27.70
N VAL A 116 -4.07 -0.21 26.95
CA VAL A 116 -3.43 0.72 26.01
C VAL A 116 -3.74 2.15 26.42
N GLN A 117 -2.70 2.94 26.62
CA GLN A 117 -2.81 4.40 26.74
C GLN A 117 -2.51 5.03 25.40
N TYR A 118 -3.33 5.99 24.97
CA TYR A 118 -3.22 6.60 23.65
C TYR A 118 -3.63 8.08 23.61
N GLY A 119 -3.17 8.79 22.58
CA GLY A 119 -3.45 10.21 22.37
C GLY A 119 -2.91 10.70 21.03
N THR A 120 -3.20 11.94 20.67
CA THR A 120 -2.69 12.57 19.43
C THR A 120 -1.37 13.32 19.65
N SER A 121 -0.77 13.21 20.84
CA SER A 121 0.55 13.73 21.19
C SER A 121 1.35 12.63 21.89
N SER A 122 2.63 12.48 21.52
CA SER A 122 3.53 11.53 22.18
C SER A 122 3.71 11.82 23.66
N ASP A 123 3.68 13.10 24.04
CA ASP A 123 3.99 13.55 25.40
C ASP A 123 2.75 13.51 26.31
N SER A 124 1.57 13.23 25.74
CA SER A 124 0.30 13.26 26.46
C SER A 124 -0.68 12.21 25.93
N LEU A 125 -0.60 11.01 26.51
CA LEU A 125 -1.50 9.89 26.25
C LEU A 125 -2.73 9.99 27.18
N THR A 126 -3.69 10.85 26.82
CA THR A 126 -4.82 11.21 27.69
C THR A 126 -5.95 10.18 27.74
N HIS A 127 -5.96 9.20 26.83
CA HIS A 127 -7.02 8.19 26.75
C HIS A 127 -6.47 6.83 27.16
N THR A 128 -7.37 5.98 27.67
CA THR A 128 -7.07 4.60 28.04
C THR A 128 -8.13 3.67 27.46
N ALA A 129 -7.70 2.53 26.93
CA ALA A 129 -8.55 1.41 26.54
C ALA A 129 -8.09 0.16 27.30
N THR A 130 -9.05 -0.66 27.72
CA THR A 130 -8.81 -1.95 28.36
C THR A 130 -9.28 -3.07 27.44
N GLY A 131 -8.59 -4.20 27.52
CA GLY A 131 -8.92 -5.40 26.80
C GLY A 131 -8.62 -6.64 27.63
N TYR A 132 -8.59 -7.78 26.96
CA TYR A 132 -8.44 -9.08 27.60
C TYR A 132 -7.10 -9.72 27.23
N SER A 133 -6.63 -10.61 28.09
CA SER A 133 -5.46 -11.43 27.85
C SER A 133 -5.81 -12.91 27.86
N LEU A 134 -5.10 -13.69 27.05
CA LEU A 134 -5.13 -15.15 27.05
C LEU A 134 -3.71 -15.64 27.34
N GLY A 135 -3.43 -15.88 28.62
CA GLY A 135 -2.07 -16.15 29.09
C GLY A 135 -1.16 -14.94 28.85
N ILE A 136 -0.22 -15.06 27.90
CA ILE A 136 0.73 -14.00 27.58
C ILE A 136 0.35 -13.14 26.36
N VAL A 137 -0.76 -13.46 25.69
CA VAL A 137 -1.22 -12.73 24.50
C VAL A 137 -2.29 -11.73 24.90
N HIS A 138 -2.12 -10.47 24.50
CA HIS A 138 -3.00 -9.37 24.87
C HIS A 138 -3.70 -8.80 23.65
N HIS A 139 -4.98 -8.45 23.81
CA HIS A 139 -5.79 -7.82 22.77
C HIS A 139 -6.55 -6.63 23.34
N VAL A 140 -6.32 -5.44 22.79
CA VAL A 140 -7.05 -4.22 23.17
C VAL A 140 -7.62 -3.56 21.93
N ARG A 141 -8.94 -3.37 21.91
CA ARG A 141 -9.64 -2.64 20.86
C ARG A 141 -9.79 -1.18 21.28
N ILE A 142 -9.36 -0.27 20.42
CA ILE A 142 -9.61 1.16 20.55
C ILE A 142 -10.64 1.54 19.49
N THR A 143 -11.67 2.28 19.88
CA THR A 143 -12.76 2.71 19.00
C THR A 143 -12.95 4.21 19.03
N GLY A 144 -13.73 4.75 18.09
CA GLY A 144 -14.05 6.18 18.04
C GLY A 144 -12.86 7.05 17.66
N LEU A 145 -11.89 6.49 16.95
CA LEU A 145 -10.73 7.22 16.46
C LEU A 145 -11.13 8.18 15.34
N LYS A 146 -10.50 9.35 15.31
CA LYS A 146 -10.67 10.30 14.21
C LYS A 146 -9.97 9.75 12.97
N PRO A 147 -10.61 9.78 11.79
CA PRO A 147 -9.98 9.43 10.52
C PRO A 147 -8.77 10.33 10.19
N SER A 148 -7.88 9.87 9.33
CA SER A 148 -6.67 10.60 8.89
C SER A 148 -5.80 11.18 10.02
N THR A 149 -5.84 10.58 11.22
CA THR A 149 -5.24 11.12 12.44
C THR A 149 -4.12 10.21 12.93
N VAL A 150 -2.99 10.81 13.32
CA VAL A 150 -1.89 10.09 13.98
C VAL A 150 -2.21 9.94 15.46
N TYR A 151 -2.15 8.71 15.94
CA TYR A 151 -2.28 8.36 17.35
C TYR A 151 -0.98 7.75 17.84
N TYR A 152 -0.50 8.25 18.97
CA TYR A 152 0.57 7.68 19.75
C TYR A 152 -0.04 6.77 20.82
N TYR A 153 0.64 5.67 21.13
CA TYR A 153 0.18 4.73 22.13
C TYR A 153 1.33 4.02 22.83
N ARG A 154 1.04 3.49 24.02
CA ARG A 154 1.88 2.50 24.70
C ARG A 154 1.01 1.41 25.31
N CYS A 155 1.52 0.18 25.28
CA CYS A 155 0.91 -0.97 25.93
C CYS A 155 1.38 -1.06 27.38
N ALA A 156 0.49 -1.48 28.27
CA ALA A 156 0.79 -1.69 29.67
C ALA A 156 0.18 -3.00 30.17
N ASP A 157 0.94 -3.68 31.01
CA ASP A 157 0.50 -4.85 31.78
C ASP A 157 0.65 -4.52 33.28
N PRO A 158 -0.46 -4.15 33.96
CA PRO A 158 -0.45 -3.83 35.38
C PRO A 158 0.02 -4.98 36.26
N SER A 159 -0.23 -6.23 35.89
CA SER A 159 0.16 -7.40 36.71
C SER A 159 1.68 -7.57 36.81
N ARG A 160 2.41 -7.05 35.81
CA ARG A 160 3.87 -7.13 35.74
C ARG A 160 4.54 -5.78 35.96
N ASN A 161 3.77 -4.73 36.25
CA ASN A 161 4.23 -3.35 36.34
C ASN A 161 5.11 -2.95 35.12
N ALA A 162 4.69 -3.36 33.93
CA ALA A 162 5.46 -3.22 32.70
C ALA A 162 4.74 -2.30 31.70
N THR A 163 5.51 -1.48 30.99
CA THR A 163 5.03 -0.62 29.90
C THR A 163 5.94 -0.73 28.69
N SER A 164 5.38 -0.53 27.50
CA SER A 164 6.14 -0.44 26.25
C SER A 164 6.74 0.95 26.06
N ASP A 165 7.65 1.07 25.09
CA ASP A 165 7.95 2.35 24.45
C ASP A 165 6.69 2.96 23.80
N ILE A 166 6.80 4.21 23.35
CA ILE A 166 5.74 4.88 22.61
C ILE A 166 5.83 4.52 21.14
N TYR A 167 4.73 4.00 20.61
CA TYR A 167 4.53 3.67 19.20
C TYR A 167 3.48 4.60 18.61
N HIS A 168 3.31 4.57 17.29
CA HIS A 168 2.26 5.34 16.63
C HIS A 168 1.67 4.59 15.44
N PHE A 169 0.44 4.97 15.10
CA PHE A 169 -0.22 4.56 13.88
C PHE A 169 -1.06 5.72 13.33
N LYS A 170 -1.46 5.63 12.06
CA LYS A 170 -2.35 6.59 11.43
C LYS A 170 -3.64 5.89 11.01
N THR A 171 -4.78 6.45 11.38
CA THR A 171 -6.08 5.96 10.90
C THR A 171 -6.25 6.24 9.42
N THR A 172 -7.06 5.39 8.77
CA THR A 172 -7.42 5.53 7.37
C THR A 172 -8.21 6.83 7.13
N ALA A 173 -8.22 7.31 5.89
CA ALA A 173 -9.06 8.44 5.52
C ALA A 173 -10.54 8.01 5.53
N THR A 174 -11.44 8.94 5.87
CA THR A 174 -12.87 8.74 5.63
C THR A 174 -13.11 8.44 4.15
N MET A 175 -14.07 7.57 3.86
CA MET A 175 -14.68 7.55 2.54
C MET A 175 -15.25 8.95 2.27
N ASP A 176 -14.72 9.64 1.27
CA ASP A 176 -15.36 10.84 0.74
C ASP A 176 -16.56 10.40 -0.09
N MET A 177 -17.73 10.30 0.56
CA MET A 177 -18.99 9.99 -0.14
C MET A 177 -19.46 11.13 -1.06
N ALA A 178 -18.66 12.18 -1.31
CA ALA A 178 -19.02 13.32 -2.14
C ALA A 178 -18.45 13.31 -3.58
N GLN A 179 -17.70 12.27 -3.98
CA GLN A 179 -17.28 12.11 -5.38
C GLN A 179 -17.75 10.79 -5.98
N GLU A 180 -19.07 10.59 -6.06
CA GLU A 180 -19.64 9.78 -7.14
C GLU A 180 -19.32 10.49 -8.47
N PRO A 181 -18.69 9.85 -9.46
CA PRO A 181 -18.49 10.46 -10.76
C PRO A 181 -19.86 10.77 -11.35
N ARG A 182 -20.14 12.05 -11.57
CA ARG A 182 -21.35 12.54 -12.22
C ARG A 182 -21.36 11.99 -13.65
N HIS A 183 -21.98 10.84 -13.87
CA HIS A 183 -22.35 10.41 -15.21
C HIS A 183 -23.31 11.46 -15.76
N GLU A 184 -22.83 12.30 -16.69
CA GLU A 184 -23.69 13.12 -17.54
C GLU A 184 -24.56 12.18 -18.39
N GLN A 185 -25.73 11.82 -17.87
CA GLN A 185 -26.80 11.26 -18.67
C GLN A 185 -27.39 12.39 -19.52
N SER A 186 -26.99 12.45 -20.80
CA SER A 186 -27.74 13.22 -21.79
C SER A 186 -29.16 12.66 -21.85
N SER A 187 -30.12 13.47 -21.40
CA SER A 187 -31.56 13.15 -21.44
C SER A 187 -32.02 13.02 -22.89
N GLY A 188 -32.06 11.79 -23.39
CA GLY A 188 -32.82 11.41 -24.56
C GLY A 188 -34.27 11.15 -24.14
N ARG A 189 -35.15 12.10 -24.43
CA ARG A 189 -36.60 12.01 -24.21
C ARG A 189 -37.22 11.01 -25.19
N SER A 190 -37.74 9.90 -24.70
CA SER A 190 -38.71 9.08 -25.42
C SER A 190 -40.01 9.02 -24.60
N ASP A 191 -41.00 9.82 -25.02
CA ASP A 191 -42.35 9.78 -24.50
C ASP A 191 -43.03 8.47 -24.96
N LEU A 192 -43.36 7.57 -24.04
CA LEU A 192 -44.37 6.53 -24.27
C LEU A 192 -45.52 6.75 -23.27
N HIS A 193 -46.65 7.20 -23.80
CA HIS A 193 -47.91 7.35 -23.09
C HIS A 193 -48.60 5.99 -23.03
N CYS A 194 -48.90 5.48 -21.83
CA CYS A 194 -49.66 4.25 -21.64
C CYS A 194 -51.13 4.62 -21.44
N GLU A 195 -51.96 4.31 -22.42
CA GLU A 195 -53.42 4.49 -22.36
C GLU A 195 -54.04 3.31 -21.61
N THR A 196 -54.85 3.58 -20.58
CA THR A 196 -55.57 2.56 -19.79
C THR A 196 -56.96 2.36 -20.38
N THR A 197 -57.35 1.10 -20.61
CA THR A 197 -58.75 0.66 -20.62
C THR A 197 -58.85 -0.63 -19.83
#